data_AF-A0A4R6KI64-F1
#
_entry.id   AF-A0A4R6KI64-F1
#
_cell.length_a   1.000
_cell.length_b   1.000
_cell.length_c   1.000
_cell.angle_alpha   90.00
_cell.angle_beta   90.00
_cell.angle_gamma   90.00
#
_symmetry.space_group_name_H-M   'P 1'
#
loop_
_entity.id
_entity.type
_entity.pdbx_description
1 polymer ?
#
loop_
_entity_poly.entity_id
_entity_poly.type
_entity_poly.pdbx_seq_one_letter_code
_entity_poly.pdbx_strand_id
1 'polypeptide(L)'
;MSGRDPLRVGLSYAWAFLPLLSLGFVTPLVFFFAATRLKYRSLWIACALYTGALVIEQVTAPNYQVVADVALAALTLGATGHALAIRAPVFFGRSKPSAMELAVDTAEERRRLRETARDLAAGDPALALELRVGRPDLARDYDDGGVVDVNHAPADVLASLPGVTREHAELIVRLREEHGGFVSANELCVFAELPPEVTTSVTERTVFLPDQAPSS
;
A
#
# COMPACT_ATOMS: atom_id res chain seq x y z
N MET A 1 3.52 -17.84 -7.65
CA MET A 1 2.36 -17.75 -8.57
C MET A 1 1.88 -19.16 -8.88
N SER A 2 0.88 -19.68 -8.16
CA SER A 2 0.27 -20.98 -8.50
C SER A 2 -0.44 -20.82 -9.85
N GLY A 3 -0.01 -21.61 -10.85
CA GLY A 3 -0.47 -21.48 -12.24
C GLY A 3 -1.98 -21.69 -12.33
N ARG A 4 -2.72 -20.63 -12.66
CA ARG A 4 -4.15 -20.74 -12.94
C ARG A 4 -4.32 -21.58 -14.20
N ASP A 5 -5.22 -22.57 -14.14
CA ASP A 5 -5.60 -23.41 -15.28
C ASP A 5 -5.91 -22.54 -16.51
N PRO A 6 -5.18 -22.70 -17.63
CA PRO A 6 -5.34 -21.87 -18.83
C PRO A 6 -6.75 -21.95 -19.42
N LEU A 7 -7.45 -23.08 -19.24
CA LEU A 7 -8.83 -23.24 -19.69
C LEU A 7 -9.78 -22.32 -18.90
N ARG A 8 -9.60 -22.23 -17.57
CA ARG A 8 -10.38 -21.31 -16.74
C ARG A 8 -10.09 -19.85 -17.05
N VAL A 9 -8.84 -19.53 -17.39
CA VAL A 9 -8.46 -18.18 -17.85
C VAL A 9 -9.20 -17.84 -19.14
N GLY A 10 -9.16 -18.72 -20.15
CA GLY A 10 -9.90 -18.54 -21.40
C GLY A 10 -11.40 -18.37 -21.17
N LEU A 11 -12.01 -19.24 -20.35
CA LEU A 11 -13.43 -19.18 -20.02
C LEU A 11 -13.81 -17.86 -19.32
N SER A 12 -12.95 -17.33 -18.45
CA SER A 12 -13.19 -16.06 -17.78
C SER A 12 -13.28 -14.88 -18.74
N TYR A 13 -12.46 -14.88 -19.80
CA TYR A 13 -12.52 -13.85 -20.84
C TYR A 13 -13.71 -14.06 -21.75
N ALA A 14 -13.95 -15.30 -22.21
CA ALA A 14 -15.12 -15.62 -23.03
C ALA A 14 -16.42 -15.17 -22.36
N TRP A 15 -16.58 -15.44 -21.06
CA TRP A 15 -17.70 -14.98 -20.25
C TRP A 15 -17.77 -13.44 -20.18
N ALA A 16 -16.65 -12.75 -19.96
CA ALA A 16 -16.63 -11.30 -19.85
C ALA A 16 -16.97 -10.58 -21.17
N PHE A 17 -16.72 -11.21 -22.31
CA PHE A 17 -17.08 -10.71 -23.64
C PHE A 17 -18.49 -11.09 -24.09
N LEU A 18 -19.25 -11.88 -23.31
CA LEU A 18 -20.64 -12.23 -23.65
C LEU A 18 -21.55 -11.02 -23.93
N PRO A 19 -21.49 -9.90 -23.17
CA PRO A 19 -22.28 -8.73 -23.50
C PRO A 19 -21.96 -8.23 -24.92
N LEU A 20 -20.68 -8.14 -25.30
CA LEU A 20 -20.27 -7.68 -26.63
C LEU A 20 -20.68 -8.65 -27.73
N LEU A 21 -20.42 -9.95 -27.53
CA LEU A 21 -20.74 -11.00 -28.51
C LEU A 21 -22.24 -11.19 -28.73
N SER A 22 -23.06 -10.84 -27.73
CA SER A 22 -24.52 -10.90 -27.81
C SER A 22 -25.18 -9.55 -28.13
N LEU A 23 -24.41 -8.51 -28.48
CA LEU A 23 -24.92 -7.15 -28.70
C LEU A 23 -25.77 -6.62 -27.52
N GLY A 24 -25.35 -6.95 -26.29
CA GLY A 24 -25.97 -6.50 -25.05
C GLY A 24 -27.10 -7.38 -24.53
N PHE A 25 -27.71 -8.24 -25.34
CA PHE A 25 -28.92 -8.99 -24.96
C PHE A 25 -28.73 -9.97 -23.79
N VAL A 26 -27.54 -10.55 -23.62
CA VAL A 26 -27.26 -11.52 -22.54
C VAL A 26 -26.74 -10.83 -21.27
N THR A 27 -26.58 -9.50 -21.27
CA THR A 27 -26.02 -8.72 -20.15
C THR A 27 -26.68 -9.03 -18.81
N PRO A 28 -28.03 -9.07 -18.67
CA PRO A 28 -28.66 -9.43 -17.42
C PRO A 28 -28.24 -10.80 -16.87
N LEU A 29 -28.08 -11.80 -17.74
CA LEU A 29 -27.68 -13.16 -17.33
C LEU A 29 -26.22 -13.19 -16.85
N VAL A 30 -25.35 -12.40 -17.47
CA VAL A 30 -23.95 -12.24 -17.04
C VAL A 30 -23.90 -11.70 -15.61
N PHE A 31 -24.64 -10.62 -15.32
CA PHE A 31 -24.65 -10.01 -13.99
C PHE A 31 -25.42 -10.83 -12.96
N PHE A 32 -26.47 -11.55 -13.35
CA PHE A 32 -27.14 -12.52 -12.51
C PHE A 32 -26.20 -13.65 -12.08
N PHE A 33 -25.45 -14.23 -13.04
CA PHE A 33 -24.43 -15.24 -12.74
C PHE A 33 -23.35 -14.68 -11.80
N ALA A 34 -22.85 -13.47 -12.06
CA ALA A 34 -21.88 -12.83 -11.18
C ALA A 34 -22.44 -12.58 -9.76
N ALA A 35 -23.69 -12.14 -9.66
CA ALA A 35 -24.36 -11.86 -8.39
C ALA A 35 -24.60 -13.12 -7.56
N THR A 36 -24.99 -14.24 -8.19
CA THR A 36 -25.14 -15.54 -7.51
C THR A 36 -23.80 -16.12 -7.06
N ARG A 37 -22.73 -15.92 -7.83
CA ARG A 37 -21.38 -16.38 -7.50
C ARG A 37 -20.72 -15.57 -6.39
N LEU A 38 -20.80 -14.24 -6.46
CA LEU A 38 -20.08 -13.34 -5.54
C LEU A 38 -20.92 -12.86 -4.35
N LYS A 39 -22.25 -12.97 -4.42
CA LYS A 39 -23.21 -12.56 -3.38
C LYS A 39 -23.15 -11.08 -3.00
N TYR A 40 -22.68 -10.20 -3.90
CA TYR A 40 -22.69 -8.75 -3.68
C TYR A 40 -24.02 -8.12 -4.08
N ARG A 41 -24.59 -7.31 -3.18
CA ARG A 41 -25.83 -6.56 -3.42
C ARG A 41 -25.70 -5.61 -4.63
N SER A 42 -24.52 -5.01 -4.81
CA SER A 42 -24.24 -4.14 -5.96
C SER A 42 -24.38 -4.85 -7.31
N LEU A 43 -24.06 -6.14 -7.40
CA LEU A 43 -24.21 -6.91 -8.64
C LEU A 43 -25.68 -7.26 -8.94
N TRP A 44 -26.50 -7.46 -7.90
CA TRP A 44 -27.95 -7.56 -8.05
C TRP A 44 -28.55 -6.25 -8.54
N ILE A 45 -28.09 -5.11 -8.00
CA ILE A 45 -28.49 -3.77 -8.47
C ILE A 45 -28.05 -3.58 -9.93
N ALA A 46 -26.81 -3.91 -10.27
CA ALA A 46 -26.32 -3.82 -11.65
C ALA A 46 -27.15 -4.69 -12.59
N CYS A 47 -27.46 -5.93 -12.19
CA CYS A 47 -28.36 -6.81 -12.96
C CYS A 47 -29.72 -6.14 -13.21
N ALA A 48 -30.34 -5.58 -12.16
CA ALA A 48 -31.63 -4.89 -12.30
C ALA A 48 -31.54 -3.65 -13.20
N LEU A 49 -30.47 -2.85 -13.08
CA LEU A 49 -30.24 -1.66 -13.90
C LEU A 49 -30.04 -2.00 -15.37
N TYR A 50 -29.21 -3.01 -15.69
CA TYR A 50 -29.03 -3.45 -17.08
C TYR A 50 -30.32 -4.03 -17.66
N THR A 51 -31.09 -4.80 -16.90
CA THR A 51 -32.41 -5.28 -17.34
C THR A 51 -33.36 -4.12 -17.60
N GLY A 52 -33.46 -3.16 -16.68
CA GLY A 52 -34.31 -2.00 -16.83
C GLY A 52 -33.94 -1.15 -18.04
N ALA A 53 -32.64 -0.92 -18.26
CA ALA A 53 -32.14 -0.17 -19.42
C ALA A 53 -32.52 -0.85 -20.75
N LEU A 54 -32.36 -2.18 -20.86
CA LEU A 54 -32.78 -2.92 -22.06
C LEU A 54 -34.30 -2.84 -22.29
N VAL A 55 -35.10 -2.95 -21.22
CA VAL A 55 -36.57 -2.82 -21.35
C VAL A 55 -36.97 -1.41 -21.81
N ILE A 56 -36.38 -0.37 -21.23
CA ILE A 56 -36.64 1.02 -21.62
C ILE A 56 -36.26 1.26 -23.08
N GLU A 57 -35.11 0.73 -23.51
CA GLU A 57 -34.64 0.82 -24.89
C GLU A 57 -35.66 0.18 -25.85
N GLN A 58 -36.13 -1.04 -25.57
CA GLN A 58 -37.17 -1.69 -26.40
C GLN A 58 -38.50 -0.91 -26.49
N VAL A 59 -38.89 -0.20 -25.43
CA VAL A 59 -40.13 0.61 -25.42
C VAL A 59 -39.96 1.92 -26.20
N THR A 60 -38.76 2.50 -26.17
CA THR A 60 -38.49 3.85 -26.72
C THR A 60 -37.93 3.82 -28.14
N ALA A 61 -37.26 2.73 -28.55
CA ALA A 61 -36.62 2.56 -29.85
C ALA A 61 -37.52 2.93 -31.06
N PRO A 62 -38.83 2.56 -31.11
CA PRO A 62 -39.69 2.91 -32.24
C PRO A 62 -39.80 4.43 -32.51
N ASN A 63 -39.60 5.26 -31.48
CA ASN A 63 -39.68 6.72 -31.58
C ASN A 63 -38.28 7.38 -31.64
N TYR A 64 -37.21 6.67 -31.28
CA TYR A 64 -35.88 7.23 -31.05
C TYR A 64 -34.74 6.31 -31.50
N GLN A 65 -34.85 5.68 -32.67
CA GLN A 65 -33.95 4.61 -33.12
C GLN A 65 -32.45 4.93 -33.00
N VAL A 66 -31.99 6.09 -33.52
CA VAL A 66 -30.56 6.45 -33.48
C VAL A 66 -30.06 6.60 -32.04
N VAL A 67 -30.87 7.18 -31.17
CA VAL A 67 -30.53 7.34 -29.75
C VAL A 67 -30.48 5.97 -29.06
N ALA A 68 -31.43 5.08 -29.38
CA ALA A 68 -31.48 3.73 -28.86
C ALA A 68 -30.25 2.90 -29.28
N ASP A 69 -29.85 2.96 -30.56
CA ASP A 69 -28.67 2.25 -31.07
C ASP A 69 -27.37 2.72 -30.39
N VAL A 70 -27.20 4.04 -30.21
CA VAL A 70 -26.05 4.62 -29.51
C VAL A 70 -26.06 4.24 -28.04
N ALA A 71 -27.23 4.28 -27.38
CA ALA A 71 -27.38 3.88 -25.99
C ALA A 71 -27.07 2.38 -25.79
N LEU A 72 -27.54 1.51 -26.68
CA LEU A 72 -27.28 0.08 -26.66
C LEU A 72 -25.79 -0.22 -26.85
N ALA A 73 -25.12 0.46 -27.78
CA ALA A 73 -23.68 0.35 -27.98
C ALA A 73 -22.91 0.77 -26.71
N ALA A 74 -23.26 1.92 -26.12
CA ALA A 74 -22.65 2.40 -24.88
C ALA A 74 -22.88 1.43 -23.70
N LEU A 75 -24.10 0.93 -23.54
CA LEU A 75 -24.47 -0.04 -22.51
C LEU A 75 -23.69 -1.34 -22.66
N THR A 76 -23.54 -1.82 -23.90
CA THR A 76 -22.79 -3.04 -24.22
C THR A 76 -21.31 -2.89 -23.87
N LEU A 77 -20.69 -1.77 -24.28
CA LEU A 77 -19.29 -1.49 -23.94
C LEU A 77 -19.09 -1.34 -22.43
N GLY A 78 -19.99 -0.63 -21.75
CA GLY A 78 -19.98 -0.48 -20.29
C GLY A 78 -20.16 -1.82 -19.57
N ALA A 79 -21.08 -2.66 -20.04
CA ALA A 79 -21.32 -4.01 -19.52
C ALA A 79 -20.11 -4.91 -19.69
N THR A 80 -19.45 -4.89 -20.86
CA THR A 80 -18.21 -5.63 -21.10
C THR A 80 -17.07 -5.14 -20.21
N GLY A 81 -16.89 -3.83 -20.06
CA GLY A 81 -15.89 -3.26 -19.15
C GLY A 81 -16.14 -3.68 -17.70
N HIS A 82 -17.39 -3.61 -17.25
CA HIS A 82 -17.77 -4.05 -15.90
C HIS A 82 -17.58 -5.57 -15.72
N ALA A 83 -17.96 -6.40 -16.70
CA ALA A 83 -17.74 -7.84 -16.66
C ALA A 83 -16.24 -8.19 -16.63
N LEU A 84 -15.40 -7.49 -17.40
CA LEU A 84 -13.94 -7.64 -17.36
C LEU A 84 -13.35 -7.27 -15.99
N ALA A 85 -13.85 -6.20 -15.35
CA ALA A 85 -13.40 -5.78 -14.03
C ALA A 85 -13.70 -6.82 -12.94
N ILE A 86 -14.81 -7.55 -13.05
CA ILE A 86 -15.23 -8.55 -12.05
C ILE A 86 -14.88 -10.00 -12.43
N ARG A 87 -14.36 -10.25 -13.63
CA ARG A 87 -14.10 -11.62 -14.14
C ARG A 87 -13.22 -12.44 -13.19
N ALA A 88 -12.19 -11.82 -12.61
CA ALA A 88 -11.21 -12.54 -11.80
C ALA A 88 -11.84 -13.02 -10.49
N PRO A 89 -12.52 -12.16 -9.71
CA PRO A 89 -13.32 -12.61 -8.58
C PRO A 89 -14.36 -13.69 -8.92
N VAL A 90 -15.06 -13.59 -10.06
CA VAL A 90 -16.12 -14.55 -10.45
C VAL A 90 -15.56 -15.96 -10.69
N PHE A 91 -14.41 -16.08 -11.36
CA PHE A 91 -13.84 -17.38 -11.77
C PHE A 91 -12.78 -17.95 -10.82
N PHE A 92 -12.05 -17.09 -10.12
CA PHE A 92 -10.93 -17.49 -9.26
C PHE A 92 -11.17 -17.19 -7.78
N GLY A 93 -12.30 -16.57 -7.43
CA GLY A 93 -12.56 -16.07 -6.10
C GLY A 93 -11.76 -14.80 -5.79
N ARG A 94 -12.07 -14.16 -4.67
CA ARG A 94 -11.18 -13.15 -4.09
C ARG A 94 -10.08 -13.88 -3.32
N SER A 95 -8.85 -13.88 -3.84
CA SER A 95 -7.69 -14.11 -3.00
C SER A 95 -7.60 -12.92 -2.05
N LYS A 96 -8.00 -13.11 -0.79
CA LYS A 96 -7.58 -12.18 0.26
C LYS A 96 -6.06 -12.33 0.37
N PRO A 97 -5.30 -11.23 0.46
CA PRO A 97 -3.88 -11.31 0.76
C PRO A 97 -3.70 -12.22 1.97
N SER A 98 -2.74 -13.13 1.91
CA SER A 98 -2.46 -13.96 3.08
C SER A 98 -1.98 -13.06 4.24
N ALA A 99 -2.10 -13.52 5.48
CA ALA A 99 -1.55 -12.77 6.63
C ALA A 99 -0.05 -12.48 6.46
N MET A 100 0.67 -13.40 5.81
CA MET A 100 2.08 -13.23 5.46
C MET A 100 2.28 -12.13 4.41
N GLU A 101 1.47 -12.10 3.35
CA GLU A 101 1.56 -11.09 2.30
C GLU A 101 1.31 -9.68 2.86
N LEU A 102 0.31 -9.52 3.73
CA LEU A 102 0.08 -8.27 4.42
C LEU A 102 1.24 -7.88 5.35
N ALA A 103 1.86 -8.86 6.03
CA ALA A 103 3.03 -8.62 6.86
C ALA A 103 4.26 -8.19 6.04
N VAL A 104 4.45 -8.74 4.84
CA VAL A 104 5.50 -8.32 3.92
C VAL A 104 5.24 -6.91 3.41
N ASP A 105 4.04 -6.61 2.91
CA ASP A 105 3.69 -5.28 2.40
C ASP A 105 3.90 -4.19 3.47
N THR A 106 3.46 -4.44 4.70
CA THR A 106 3.66 -3.50 5.82
C THR A 106 5.13 -3.34 6.21
N ALA A 107 5.95 -4.40 6.12
CA ALA A 107 7.38 -4.34 6.36
C ALA A 107 8.13 -3.56 5.25
N GLU A 108 7.73 -3.75 3.99
CA GLU A 108 8.26 -3.00 2.86
C GLU A 108 7.94 -1.51 2.96
N GLU A 109 6.70 -1.17 3.33
CA GLU A 109 6.30 0.23 3.51
C GLU A 109 7.11 0.91 4.62
N ARG A 110 7.27 0.25 5.77
CA ARG A 110 8.15 0.77 6.85
C ARG A 110 9.58 0.95 6.39
N ARG A 111 10.11 0.06 5.54
CA ARG A 111 11.47 0.20 4.98
C ARG A 111 11.59 1.44 4.09
N ARG A 112 10.58 1.71 3.25
CA ARG A 112 10.53 2.91 2.40
C ARG A 112 10.43 4.20 3.21
N LEU A 113 9.62 4.20 4.27
CA LEU A 113 9.52 5.34 5.18
C LEU A 113 10.86 5.63 5.87
N ARG A 114 11.57 4.59 6.34
CA ARG A 114 12.92 4.75 6.92
C ARG A 114 13.92 5.31 5.92
N GLU A 115 13.88 4.86 4.67
CA GLU A 115 14.73 5.38 3.60
C GLU A 115 14.44 6.86 3.33
N THR A 116 13.17 7.21 3.18
CA THR A 116 12.73 8.61 3.00
C THR A 116 13.17 9.50 4.15
N ALA A 117 13.04 9.02 5.40
CA ALA A 117 13.47 9.75 6.59
C ALA A 117 14.99 9.97 6.64
N ARG A 118 15.78 8.96 6.26
CA ARG A 118 17.24 9.07 6.17
C ARG A 118 17.68 10.02 5.04
N ASP A 119 17.02 9.95 3.89
CA ASP A 119 17.30 10.85 2.76
C ASP A 119 16.99 12.29 3.12
N LEU A 120 15.87 12.54 3.83
CA LEU A 120 15.54 13.86 4.36
C LEU A 120 16.59 14.33 5.38
N ALA A 121 16.97 13.48 6.33
CA ALA A 121 18.00 13.80 7.33
C ALA A 121 19.36 14.13 6.69
N ALA A 122 19.71 13.48 5.57
CA ALA A 122 20.96 13.74 4.86
C ALA A 122 20.89 14.99 3.96
N GLY A 123 19.73 15.26 3.34
CA GLY A 123 19.53 16.38 2.41
C GLY A 123 19.20 17.70 3.08
N ASP A 124 18.38 17.67 4.14
CA ASP A 124 17.97 18.84 4.92
C ASP A 124 17.85 18.49 6.43
N PRO A 125 18.98 18.49 7.16
CA PRO A 125 18.99 18.16 8.58
C PRO A 125 18.17 19.13 9.44
N ALA A 126 18.07 20.41 9.03
CA ALA A 126 17.31 21.41 9.76
C ALA A 126 15.81 21.11 9.72
N LEU A 127 15.29 20.78 8.53
CA LEU A 127 13.91 20.34 8.37
C LEU A 127 13.65 19.01 9.10
N ALA A 128 14.59 18.07 9.05
CA ALA A 128 14.46 16.81 9.78
C ALA A 128 14.33 16.99 11.30
N LEU A 129 15.06 17.96 11.88
CA LEU A 129 14.94 18.34 13.29
C LEU A 129 13.59 19.01 13.59
N GLU A 130 13.13 19.94 12.74
CA GLU A 130 11.82 20.58 12.88
C GLU A 130 10.68 19.55 12.88
N LEU A 131 10.77 18.57 11.98
CA LEU A 131 9.82 17.47 11.90
C LEU A 131 10.02 16.42 12.99
N ARG A 132 11.11 16.45 13.78
CA ARG A 132 11.41 15.46 14.83
C ARG A 132 11.60 14.04 14.28
N VAL A 133 12.26 13.94 13.13
CA VAL A 133 12.64 12.65 12.54
C VAL A 133 13.49 11.88 13.55
N GLY A 134 13.20 10.60 13.76
CA GLY A 134 13.96 9.77 14.68
C GLY A 134 13.63 9.98 16.17
N ARG A 135 12.60 10.76 16.50
CA ARG A 135 12.23 11.07 17.89
C ARG A 135 10.83 10.53 18.25
N PRO A 136 10.68 9.20 18.41
CA PRO A 136 9.39 8.60 18.78
C PRO A 136 8.92 8.99 20.19
N ASP A 137 9.80 9.53 21.04
CA ASP A 137 9.48 10.12 22.34
C ASP A 137 8.76 11.47 22.26
N LEU A 138 8.82 12.15 21.11
CA LEU A 138 8.16 13.43 20.89
C LEU A 138 6.89 13.25 20.05
N ALA A 139 5.87 14.04 20.35
CA ALA A 139 4.63 14.04 19.56
C ALA A 139 4.91 14.44 18.10
N ARG A 140 4.38 13.65 17.16
CA ARG A 140 4.51 13.85 15.71
C ARG A 140 3.28 13.31 14.99
N ASP A 141 2.94 13.94 13.87
CA ASP A 141 1.73 13.62 13.09
C ASP A 141 2.00 12.67 11.90
N TYR A 142 3.22 12.13 11.81
CA TYR A 142 3.64 11.26 10.71
C TYR A 142 4.50 10.08 11.20
N ASP A 143 4.66 9.07 10.34
CA ASP A 143 5.49 7.90 10.57
C ASP A 143 6.77 7.97 9.71
N ASP A 144 7.92 7.91 10.35
CA ASP A 144 9.25 7.89 9.71
C ASP A 144 9.77 6.46 9.50
N GLY A 145 8.90 5.45 9.66
CA GLY A 145 9.24 4.04 9.53
C GLY A 145 9.97 3.47 10.75
N GLY A 146 10.07 4.23 11.83
CA GLY A 146 10.72 3.82 13.08
C GLY A 146 12.24 3.96 13.03
N VAL A 147 12.75 5.03 12.41
CA VAL A 147 14.14 5.45 12.63
C VAL A 147 14.29 6.07 14.01
N VAL A 148 15.52 6.10 14.53
CA VAL A 148 15.88 6.71 15.81
C VAL A 148 17.04 7.66 15.58
N ASP A 149 16.91 8.89 16.08
CA ASP A 149 17.95 9.88 16.08
C ASP A 149 18.91 9.65 17.24
N VAL A 150 20.09 9.12 16.94
CA VAL A 150 21.05 8.68 17.95
C VAL A 150 21.60 9.84 18.76
N ASN A 151 21.69 11.04 18.16
CA ASN A 151 22.29 12.19 18.81
C ASN A 151 21.35 12.87 19.80
N HIS A 152 20.03 12.71 19.62
CA HIS A 152 19.04 13.45 20.43
C HIS A 152 18.05 12.57 21.19
N ALA A 153 17.86 11.30 20.81
CA ALA A 153 16.91 10.41 21.49
C ALA A 153 17.40 10.04 22.92
N PRO A 154 16.47 9.83 23.88
CA PRO A 154 16.83 9.35 25.22
C PRO A 154 17.22 7.86 25.22
N ALA A 155 17.87 7.41 26.29
CA ALA A 155 18.41 6.04 26.39
C ALA A 155 17.34 4.94 26.29
N ASP A 156 16.12 5.19 26.79
CA ASP A 156 15.00 4.26 26.68
C ASP A 156 14.52 4.08 25.24
N VAL A 157 14.54 5.16 24.44
CA VAL A 157 14.28 5.08 22.99
C VAL A 157 15.41 4.36 22.26
N LEU A 158 16.67 4.65 22.58
CA LEU A 158 17.81 3.96 21.98
C LEU A 158 17.76 2.44 22.26
N ALA A 159 17.36 2.02 23.46
CA ALA A 159 17.18 0.63 23.83
C ALA A 159 16.01 -0.07 23.12
N SER A 160 15.17 0.66 22.37
CA SER A 160 14.14 0.07 21.51
C SER A 160 14.71 -0.45 20.18
N LEU A 161 15.94 -0.06 19.83
CA LEU A 161 16.64 -0.57 18.64
C LEU A 161 16.96 -2.06 18.83
N PRO A 162 16.74 -2.91 17.80
CA PRO A 162 17.01 -4.34 17.91
C PRO A 162 18.47 -4.59 18.30
N GLY A 163 18.68 -5.37 19.36
CA GLY A 163 20.02 -5.73 19.83
C GLY A 163 20.78 -4.64 20.59
N VAL A 164 20.21 -3.44 20.74
CA VAL A 164 20.77 -2.40 21.63
C VAL A 164 20.22 -2.64 23.03
N THR A 165 21.11 -2.97 23.97
CA THR A 165 20.72 -3.14 25.37
C THR A 165 20.64 -1.79 26.08
N ARG A 166 20.10 -1.78 27.31
CA ARG A 166 20.08 -0.56 28.13
C ARG A 166 21.49 -0.04 28.42
N GLU A 167 22.42 -0.95 28.69
CA GLU A 167 23.82 -0.60 28.97
C GLU A 167 24.49 0.05 27.75
N HIS A 168 24.23 -0.49 26.55
CA HIS A 168 24.68 0.13 25.30
C HIS A 168 24.03 1.50 25.10
N ALA A 169 22.73 1.63 25.31
CA ALA A 169 22.02 2.90 25.17
C ALA A 169 22.56 3.99 26.10
N GLU A 170 22.84 3.65 27.37
CA GLU A 170 23.46 4.57 28.32
C GLU A 170 24.90 4.93 27.93
N LEU A 171 25.67 3.97 27.41
CA LEU A 171 27.01 4.23 26.88
C LEU A 171 26.97 5.18 25.69
N ILE A 172 26.03 4.98 24.75
CA ILE A 172 25.83 5.86 23.60
C ILE A 172 25.55 7.29 24.05
N VAL A 173 24.68 7.49 25.04
CA VAL A 173 24.38 8.83 25.60
C VAL A 173 25.62 9.47 26.21
N ARG A 174 26.40 8.73 27.01
CA ARG A 174 27.66 9.25 27.57
C ARG A 174 28.65 9.66 26.46
N LEU A 175 28.85 8.79 25.47
CA LEU A 175 29.82 9.02 24.39
C LEU A 175 29.45 10.23 23.53
N ARG A 176 28.16 10.43 23.19
CA ARG A 176 27.76 11.62 22.42
C ARG A 176 27.96 12.92 23.21
N GLU A 177 27.79 12.89 24.53
CA GLU A 177 28.02 14.06 25.40
C GLU A 177 29.52 14.39 25.53
N GLU A 178 30.37 13.37 25.57
CA GLU A 178 31.84 13.52 25.64
C GLU A 178 32.48 13.94 24.31
N HIS A 179 31.92 13.47 23.18
CA HIS A 179 32.55 13.60 21.85
C HIS A 179 31.79 14.49 20.85
N GLY A 180 30.62 15.02 21.21
CA GLY A 180 29.85 15.94 20.37
C GLY A 180 28.97 15.27 19.31
N GLY A 181 28.36 14.14 19.67
CA GLY A 181 27.51 13.35 18.76
C GLY A 181 28.26 12.39 17.85
N PHE A 182 27.49 11.60 17.11
CA PHE A 182 27.97 10.68 16.08
C PHE A 182 27.57 11.20 14.69
N VAL A 183 28.37 10.93 13.67
CA VAL A 183 28.08 11.26 12.27
C VAL A 183 27.67 10.05 11.44
N SER A 184 27.83 8.83 11.95
CA SER A 184 27.44 7.61 11.22
C SER A 184 27.18 6.40 12.10
N ALA A 185 26.46 5.42 11.55
CA ALA A 185 26.22 4.14 12.20
C ALA A 185 27.51 3.33 12.42
N ASN A 186 28.49 3.44 11.51
CA ASN A 186 29.77 2.75 11.64
C ASN A 186 30.56 3.31 12.83
N GLU A 187 30.61 4.63 12.96
CA GLU A 187 31.23 5.30 14.11
C GLU A 187 30.56 4.89 15.43
N LEU A 188 29.23 4.94 15.48
CA LEU A 188 28.45 4.48 16.63
C LEU A 188 28.78 3.04 17.03
N CYS A 189 28.81 2.11 16.07
CA CYS A 189 29.07 0.69 16.36
C CYS A 189 30.48 0.47 16.92
N VAL A 190 31.48 1.24 16.44
CA VAL A 190 32.86 1.16 16.93
C VAL A 190 32.97 1.72 18.34
N PHE A 191 32.45 2.92 18.59
CA PHE A 191 32.61 3.59 19.89
C PHE A 191 31.76 2.97 20.99
N ALA A 192 30.54 2.53 20.68
CA ALA A 192 29.66 1.88 21.64
C ALA A 192 29.87 0.36 21.73
N GLU A 193 30.94 -0.17 21.11
CA GLU A 193 31.31 -1.59 21.12
C GLU A 193 30.13 -2.52 20.78
N LEU A 194 29.30 -2.13 19.81
CA LEU A 194 28.09 -2.87 19.47
C LEU A 194 28.44 -4.21 18.81
N PRO A 195 27.71 -5.32 19.12
CA PRO A 195 27.96 -6.61 18.49
C PRO A 195 27.79 -6.55 16.96
N PRO A 196 28.60 -7.28 16.18
CA PRO A 196 28.52 -7.27 14.73
C PRO A 196 27.12 -7.58 14.17
N GLU A 197 26.36 -8.44 14.85
CA GLU A 197 24.99 -8.82 14.46
C GLU A 197 24.00 -7.65 14.49
N VAL A 198 24.28 -6.60 15.28
CA VAL A 198 23.40 -5.45 15.51
C VAL A 198 23.64 -4.35 14.47
N THR A 199 24.83 -4.28 13.88
CA THR A 199 25.28 -3.25 12.92
C THR A 199 24.30 -3.01 11.77
N THR A 200 23.79 -4.07 11.14
CA THR A 200 22.83 -3.95 10.04
C THR A 200 21.54 -3.27 10.51
N SER A 201 21.02 -3.68 11.68
CA SER A 201 19.78 -3.14 12.21
C SER A 201 19.93 -1.66 12.61
N VAL A 202 21.07 -1.29 13.18
CA VAL A 202 21.43 0.09 13.53
C VAL A 202 21.55 0.93 12.27
N THR A 203 22.28 0.46 11.26
CA THR A 203 22.46 1.18 9.99
C THR A 203 21.13 1.50 9.30
N GLU A 204 20.17 0.57 9.32
CA GLU A 204 18.89 0.81 8.67
C GLU A 204 17.87 1.59 9.53
N ARG A 205 18.11 1.76 10.84
CA ARG A 205 17.13 2.31 11.79
C ARG A 205 17.65 3.54 12.54
N THR A 206 18.79 4.10 12.14
CA THR A 206 19.35 5.29 12.79
C THR A 206 19.49 6.45 11.82
N VAL A 207 19.34 7.65 12.38
CA VAL A 207 19.73 8.93 11.77
C VAL A 207 20.65 9.66 12.75
N PHE A 208 21.47 10.56 12.20
CA PHE A 208 22.52 11.27 12.92
C PHE A 208 22.36 12.75 12.64
N LEU A 209 21.41 13.39 13.32
CA LEU A 209 21.15 14.82 13.11
C LEU A 209 22.19 15.64 13.89
N PRO A 210 22.66 16.77 13.34
CA PRO A 210 23.55 17.68 14.06
C PRO A 210 22.76 18.46 15.12
N ASP A 211 23.44 18.95 16.15
CA ASP A 211 22.85 19.96 17.02
C ASP A 211 22.49 21.21 16.21
N GLN A 212 21.36 21.86 16.52
CA GLN A 212 21.05 23.15 15.91
C GLN A 212 22.14 24.15 16.30
N ALA A 213 22.79 24.77 15.31
CA ALA A 213 23.58 25.97 15.58
C ALA A 213 22.67 27.01 16.26
N PRO A 214 23.12 27.70 17.33
CA PRO A 214 22.30 28.69 17.99
C PRO A 214 21.81 29.70 16.94
N SER A 215 20.50 29.91 16.88
CA SER A 215 19.89 30.97 16.08
C SER A 215 20.61 32.28 16.40
N SER A 216 21.30 32.84 15.40
CA SER A 216 21.98 34.14 15.50
C SER A 216 21.00 35.30 15.46
#